data_AF-A0A366MGC6-F1
#
_entry.id   AF-A0A366MGC6-F1
#
_cell.length_a   1.000
_cell.length_b   1.000
_cell.length_c   1.000
_cell.angle_alpha   90.00
_cell.angle_beta   90.00
_cell.angle_gamma   90.00
#
_symmetry.space_group_name_H-M   'P 1'
#
loop_
_entity.id
_entity.type
_entity.pdbx_description
1 polymer ?
#
loop_
_entity_poly.entity_id
_entity_poly.type
_entity_poly.pdbx_seq_one_letter_code
_entity_poly.pdbx_strand_id
1 'polypeptide(L)'
;MFAVWFPIMAFVASGYEHCVANIYFIPAAIITNGFTGNTVDNLNWVGMWTNNIIWATLGNIVGAVIFMAIVYYYCYKSEICALCETK
;
A
#
# COMPACT_ATOMS: atom_id res chain seq x y z
N MET A 1 4.13 -18.78 -8.00
CA MET A 1 2.88 -18.71 -7.22
C MET A 1 3.14 -18.61 -5.72
N PHE A 2 3.71 -19.63 -5.07
CA PHE A 2 3.88 -19.63 -3.61
C PHE A 2 4.76 -18.49 -3.07
N ALA A 3 5.79 -18.07 -3.80
CA ALA A 3 6.68 -16.98 -3.38
C ALA A 3 5.97 -15.65 -3.13
N VAL A 4 4.89 -15.34 -3.87
CA VAL A 4 4.11 -14.10 -3.70
C VAL A 4 2.88 -14.30 -2.82
N TRP A 5 2.35 -15.53 -2.77
CA TRP A 5 1.13 -15.82 -2.01
C TRP A 5 1.32 -15.59 -0.50
N PHE A 6 2.34 -16.21 0.11
CA PHE A 6 2.56 -16.10 1.56
C PHE A 6 2.80 -14.66 2.04
N PRO A 7 3.66 -13.85 1.39
CA PRO A 7 3.86 -12.47 1.82
C PRO A 7 2.61 -11.60 1.70
N ILE A 8 1.83 -11.75 0.62
CA ILE A 8 0.59 -11.00 0.43
C ILE A 8 -0.44 -11.43 1.48
N MET A 9 -0.57 -12.73 1.76
CA MET A 9 -1.49 -13.23 2.79
C MET A 9 -1.10 -12.71 4.18
N ALA A 10 0.18 -12.76 4.54
CA ALA A 10 0.67 -12.21 5.80
C ALA A 10 0.41 -10.70 5.90
N PHE A 11 0.59 -9.95 4.80
CA PHE A 11 0.29 -8.53 4.75
C PHE A 11 -1.19 -8.24 5.04
N VAL A 12 -2.09 -8.94 4.35
CA VAL A 12 -3.55 -8.76 4.52
C VAL A 12 -4.02 -9.22 5.89
N ALA A 13 -3.57 -10.40 6.35
CA ALA A 13 -3.97 -10.98 7.64
C ALA A 13 -3.48 -10.15 8.84
N SER A 14 -2.36 -9.43 8.70
CA SER A 14 -1.86 -8.53 9.73
C SER A 14 -2.61 -7.19 9.79
N GLY A 15 -3.54 -6.94 8.86
CA GLY A 15 -4.31 -5.71 8.80
C GLY A 15 -3.51 -4.50 8.27
N TYR A 16 -2.46 -4.72 7.48
CA TYR A 16 -1.74 -3.62 6.86
C TYR A 16 -2.55 -2.98 5.73
N GLU A 17 -2.35 -1.67 5.55
CA GLU A 17 -3.11 -0.88 4.59
C GLU A 17 -2.38 -0.74 3.26
N HIS A 18 -3.11 -0.96 2.16
CA HIS A 18 -2.62 -0.79 0.79
C HIS A 18 -3.51 0.21 0.07
N CYS A 19 -2.95 1.34 -0.37
CA CYS A 19 -3.73 2.44 -0.93
C CYS A 19 -4.63 2.02 -2.10
N VAL A 20 -4.15 1.13 -2.98
CA VAL A 20 -4.92 0.62 -4.12
C VAL A 20 -6.00 -0.39 -3.70
N ALA A 21 -5.78 -1.15 -2.62
CA ALA A 21 -6.83 -2.02 -2.11
C ALA A 21 -7.93 -1.18 -1.43
N ASN A 22 -7.53 -0.16 -0.68
CA ASN A 22 -8.43 0.70 0.06
C ASN A 22 -9.31 1.55 -0.87
N ILE A 23 -8.80 2.01 -2.02
CA ILE A 23 -9.61 2.72 -3.04
C ILE A 23 -10.64 1.81 -3.74
N TYR A 24 -10.54 0.49 -3.57
CA TYR A 24 -11.57 -0.44 -3.99
C TYR A 24 -12.55 -0.73 -2.83
N PHE A 25 -12.04 -1.14 -1.67
CA PHE A 25 -12.87 -1.60 -0.55
C PHE A 25 -13.69 -0.49 0.11
N ILE A 26 -13.11 0.71 0.32
CA ILE A 26 -13.83 1.80 0.99
C ILE A 26 -14.97 2.33 0.12
N PRO A 27 -14.80 2.60 -1.19
CA PRO A 27 -15.92 2.96 -2.06
C PRO A 27 -16.99 1.88 -2.15
N ALA A 28 -16.61 0.60 -2.23
CA ALA A 28 -17.56 -0.51 -2.21
C ALA A 28 -18.40 -0.49 -0.91
N ALA A 29 -17.76 -0.21 0.23
CA ALA A 29 -18.45 -0.06 1.51
C ALA A 29 -19.38 1.17 1.53
N ILE A 30 -18.94 2.34 1.02
CA ILE A 30 -19.77 3.55 0.94
C ILE A 30 -21.00 3.32 0.06
N ILE A 31 -20.84 2.68 -1.09
CA ILE A 31 -21.94 2.41 -2.04
C ILE A 31 -22.94 1.44 -1.43
N THR A 32 -22.48 0.44 -0.69
CA THR A 32 -23.37 -0.55 -0.05
C THR A 32 -23.94 -0.06 1.29
N ASN A 33 -23.43 1.05 1.83
CA ASN A 33 -23.91 1.66 3.07
C ASN A 33 -25.39 2.05 2.92
N GLY A 34 -26.26 1.45 3.73
CA GLY A 34 -27.71 1.67 3.69
C GLY A 34 -28.52 0.68 2.82
N PHE A 35 -27.90 -0.12 1.96
CA PHE A 35 -28.59 -1.19 1.24
C PHE A 35 -28.78 -2.46 2.08
N THR A 36 -27.90 -2.66 3.06
CA THR A 36 -27.84 -3.88 3.88
C THR A 36 -28.54 -3.75 5.25
N GLY A 37 -29.26 -2.63 5.48
CA GLY A 37 -29.94 -2.33 6.75
C GLY A 37 -29.00 -2.00 7.92
N ASN A 38 -27.68 -2.12 7.73
CA ASN A 38 -26.65 -1.76 8.70
C ASN A 38 -25.94 -0.50 8.20
N THR A 39 -26.30 0.65 8.75
CA THR A 39 -25.63 1.92 8.45
C THR A 39 -24.40 2.07 9.32
N VAL A 40 -23.25 2.31 8.69
CA VAL A 40 -22.00 2.63 9.38
C VAL A 40 -21.85 4.14 9.43
N ASP A 41 -21.85 4.69 10.64
CA ASP A 41 -21.58 6.11 10.87
C ASP A 41 -20.14 6.46 10.50
N ASN A 42 -19.93 7.67 9.97
CA ASN A 42 -18.64 8.19 9.50
C ASN A 42 -18.05 7.51 8.23
N LEU A 43 -18.78 6.61 7.58
CA LEU A 43 -18.39 6.06 6.29
C LEU A 43 -18.79 7.00 5.16
N ASN A 44 -17.88 7.93 4.81
CA ASN A 44 -18.12 8.95 3.78
C ASN A 44 -16.87 9.19 2.92
N TRP A 45 -17.10 9.83 1.77
CA TRP A 45 -16.04 10.12 0.79
C TRP A 45 -14.92 11.01 1.35
N VAL A 46 -15.25 11.98 2.21
CA VAL A 46 -14.24 12.88 2.78
C VAL A 46 -13.32 12.12 3.73
N GLY A 47 -13.89 11.32 4.64
CA GLY A 47 -13.16 10.48 5.58
C GLY A 47 -12.28 9.45 4.89
N MET A 48 -12.73 8.88 3.76
CA MET A 48 -11.89 8.00 2.93
C MET A 48 -10.57 8.69 2.55
N TRP A 49 -10.62 9.92 2.06
CA TRP A 49 -9.42 10.64 1.64
C TRP A 49 -8.58 11.11 2.83
N THR A 50 -9.20 11.76 3.82
CA THR A 50 -8.46 12.43 4.91
C THR A 50 -7.94 11.48 5.97
N ASN A 51 -8.65 10.39 6.23
CA ASN A 51 -8.33 9.48 7.34
C ASN A 51 -7.70 8.17 6.89
N ASN A 52 -7.72 7.88 5.58
CA ASN A 52 -7.19 6.61 5.07
C ASN A 52 -6.23 6.81 3.89
N ILE A 53 -6.73 7.19 2.71
CA ILE A 53 -5.96 7.10 1.46
C ILE A 53 -4.67 7.93 1.49
N ILE A 54 -4.71 9.15 2.03
CA ILE A 54 -3.51 10.00 2.12
C ILE A 54 -2.45 9.33 3.01
N TRP A 55 -2.84 8.87 4.20
CA TRP A 55 -1.93 8.26 5.17
C TRP A 55 -1.40 6.90 4.70
N ALA A 56 -2.27 6.05 4.14
CA ALA A 56 -1.88 4.77 3.57
C ALA A 56 -0.91 4.95 2.40
N THR A 57 -1.15 5.93 1.52
CA THR A 57 -0.25 6.22 0.38
C THR A 57 1.13 6.68 0.85
N LEU A 58 1.17 7.60 1.81
CA LEU A 58 2.43 8.06 2.40
C LEU A 58 3.19 6.90 3.06
N GLY A 59 2.51 6.08 3.85
CA GLY A 59 3.09 4.89 4.47
C GLY A 59 3.61 3.88 3.45
N ASN A 60 2.86 3.63 2.37
CA ASN A 60 3.26 2.71 1.30
C ASN A 60 4.50 3.23 0.54
N ILE A 61 4.56 4.52 0.23
CA ILE A 61 5.75 5.14 -0.40
C ILE A 61 6.96 5.04 0.53
N VAL A 62 6.81 5.41 1.80
CA VAL A 62 7.90 5.34 2.79
C VAL A 62 8.39 3.90 2.94
N GLY A 63 7.49 2.93 3.04
CA GLY A 63 7.82 1.51 3.09
C GLY A 63 8.59 1.05 1.86
N ALA A 64 8.14 1.43 0.66
CA ALA A 64 8.83 1.09 -0.59
C ALA A 64 10.23 1.71 -0.66
N VAL A 65 10.39 2.97 -0.25
CA VAL A 65 11.70 3.63 -0.26
C VAL A 65 12.67 2.95 0.71
N ILE A 66 12.23 2.66 1.94
CA ILE A 66 13.09 2.10 2.97
C ILE A 66 13.49 0.66 2.66
N PHE A 67 12.52 -0.21 2.34
CA PHE A 67 12.77 -1.63 2.20
C PHE A 67 13.19 -2.06 0.80
N MET A 68 12.78 -1.34 -0.25
CA MET A 68 13.15 -1.67 -1.62
C MET A 68 14.26 -0.73 -2.12
N ALA A 69 14.00 0.57 -2.25
CA ALA A 69 14.94 1.46 -2.93
C ALA A 69 16.30 1.54 -2.22
N ILE A 70 16.30 1.73 -0.90
CA ILE A 70 17.53 1.84 -0.11
C ILE A 70 18.29 0.51 -0.07
N VAL A 71 17.61 -0.60 0.25
CA VAL A 71 18.25 -1.92 0.36
C VAL A 71 18.89 -2.33 -0.96
N TYR A 72 18.16 -2.21 -2.08
CA TYR A 72 18.71 -2.53 -3.39
C TYR A 72 19.87 -1.60 -3.78
N TYR A 73 19.77 -0.30 -3.50
CA TYR A 73 20.87 0.62 -3.75
C TYR A 73 22.13 0.21 -2.98
N TYR A 74 22.01 -0.11 -1.68
CA TYR A 74 23.16 -0.54 -0.88
C TYR A 74 23.78 -1.83 -1.38
N CYS A 75 22.98 -2.79 -1.84
CA CYS A 75 23.46 -4.07 -2.36
C CYS A 75 24.17 -3.93 -3.71
N TYR A 76 23.74 -3.01 -4.58
CA TYR A 76 24.22 -2.92 -5.97
C TYR A 76 25.01 -1.65 -6.31
N LYS A 77 25.35 -0.82 -5.31
CA LYS A 77 26.05 0.45 -5.54
C LYS A 77 27.40 0.30 -6.26
N SER A 78 28.13 -0.78 -6.03
CA SER A 78 29.44 -1.06 -6.64
C SER A 78 29.32 -1.31 -8.14
N GLU A 79 28.34 -2.11 -8.52
CA GLU A 79 28.01 -2.47 -9.88
C GLU A 79 27.49 -1.26 -10.64
N ILE A 80 26.66 -0.42 -10.00
CA ILE A 80 26.21 0.86 -10.56
C ILE A 80 27.40 1.79 -10.82
N CYS A 81 28.37 1.87 -9.90
CA CYS A 81 29.57 2.69 -10.05
C CYS A 81 30.44 2.21 -11.23
N ALA A 82 30.66 0.90 -11.32
CA ALA A 82 31.44 0.29 -12.41
C ALA A 82 30.79 0.53 -13.80
N LEU A 83 29.46 0.48 -13.89
CA LEU A 83 28.73 0.81 -15.12
C LEU A 83 28.88 2.28 -15.54
N CYS A 84 29.08 3.18 -14.57
CA CYS A 84 29.30 4.60 -14.82
C CYS A 84 30.70 4.92 -15.34
N GLU A 85 31.72 4.16 -14.93
CA GLU A 85 33.11 4.33 -15.40
C GLU A 85 33.35 3.75 -16.80
N THR A 86 32.52 2.80 -17.24
CA THR A 86 32.58 2.22 -18.59
C THR A 86 31.90 3.06 -19.69
N LYS A 87 31.28 4.19 -19.35
CA LYS A 87 30.69 5.15 -20.30
C LYS A 87 31.56 6.39 -20.41
#